data_AF-A0A553L7K6-F1
#
_entry.id   AF-A0A553L7K6-F1
#
_cell.length_a   1.000
_cell.length_b   1.000
_cell.length_c   1.000
_cell.angle_alpha   90.00
_cell.angle_beta   90.00
_cell.angle_gamma   90.00
#
_symmetry.space_group_name_H-M   'P 1'
#
loop_
_entity.id
_entity.type
_entity.pdbx_description
1 polymer ?
#
loop_
_entity_poly.entity_id
_entity_poly.type
_entity_poly.pdbx_seq_one_letter_code
_entity_poly.pdbx_strand_id
1 'polypeptide(L)'
;MGRRFIIWLAMGLINMAVIANAQQSDSAAVRKDAMVPLFTWLSDNNVQVSDIDMLLKTISNAPEQTEFVFDDNRVFVSAMQREILVSHHEPSHYVLTSLQSNAMTQDVIKNAIAKFPHYAAPIIQLTLSMAPSDARNLLVASSMTGVVSYEEALEQAILAGVDPSEVSEATASGKNDVEVSVLPLGAQITREELKDTLLSN
;
A
#
# COMPACT_ATOMS: atom_id res chain seq x y z
N MET A 1 26.82 -14.40 20.51
CA MET A 1 27.74 -13.30 20.17
C MET A 1 26.94 -12.24 19.43
N GLY A 2 26.67 -11.12 20.09
CA GLY A 2 25.74 -10.08 19.63
C GLY A 2 26.37 -9.17 18.58
N ARG A 3 25.63 -8.94 17.48
CA ARG A 3 25.94 -7.90 16.50
C ARG A 3 25.40 -6.57 17.02
N ARG A 4 26.30 -5.60 17.19
CA ARG A 4 26.02 -4.27 17.73
C ARG A 4 25.50 -3.40 16.58
N PHE A 5 24.22 -3.02 16.64
CA PHE A 5 23.67 -1.93 15.82
C PHE A 5 24.22 -0.61 16.34
N ILE A 6 24.90 0.15 15.48
CA ILE A 6 25.38 1.51 15.78
C ILE A 6 24.37 2.47 15.14
N ILE A 7 23.54 3.11 15.97
CA ILE A 7 22.66 4.20 15.57
C ILE A 7 23.47 5.49 15.71
N TRP A 8 23.77 6.17 14.60
CA TRP A 8 24.36 7.51 14.61
C TRP A 8 23.25 8.56 14.68
N LEU A 9 23.17 9.26 15.82
CA LEU A 9 22.31 10.42 16.05
C LEU A 9 23.11 11.67 15.66
N ALA A 10 22.82 12.27 14.51
CA ALA A 10 23.45 13.52 14.09
C ALA A 10 22.80 14.72 14.79
N MET A 11 23.38 15.14 15.92
CA MET A 11 23.20 16.48 16.48
C MET A 11 24.31 17.39 15.95
N GLY A 12 23.97 18.38 15.13
CA GLY A 12 24.90 19.39 14.62
C GLY A 12 24.35 20.80 14.79
N LEU A 13 24.88 21.52 15.78
CA LEU A 13 24.68 22.95 16.01
C LEU A 13 25.37 23.79 14.90
N ILE A 14 24.75 24.92 14.58
CA ILE A 14 25.09 25.86 13.50
C ILE A 14 26.15 26.91 13.97
N ASN A 15 26.98 27.33 13.00
CA ASN A 15 27.91 28.50 12.88
C ASN A 15 29.38 28.08 12.79
N MET A 16 30.21 28.53 11.83
CA MET A 16 30.17 29.72 10.97
C MET A 16 31.16 29.58 9.78
N ALA A 17 30.85 30.29 8.68
CA ALA A 17 31.75 30.87 7.66
C ALA A 17 32.50 29.98 6.63
N VAL A 18 31.85 29.85 5.45
CA VAL A 18 32.34 30.22 4.10
C VAL A 18 33.85 30.14 3.81
N ILE A 19 34.24 29.23 2.89
CA ILE A 19 35.00 29.48 1.65
C ILE A 19 35.05 28.15 0.85
N ALA A 20 35.05 28.27 -0.49
CA ALA A 20 35.28 27.23 -1.52
C ALA A 20 34.04 26.54 -2.13
N ASN A 21 33.26 27.41 -2.76
CA ASN A 21 32.56 27.21 -4.02
C ASN A 21 33.31 26.27 -5.00
N ALA A 22 32.82 25.03 -5.20
CA ALA A 22 32.97 24.21 -6.42
C ALA A 22 32.35 22.80 -6.33
N GLN A 23 32.08 22.24 -5.13
CA GLN A 23 31.55 20.86 -5.00
C GLN A 23 30.04 20.74 -4.71
N GLN A 24 29.33 21.87 -4.57
CA GLN A 24 27.93 21.85 -4.15
C GLN A 24 26.92 21.77 -5.30
N SER A 25 27.38 21.79 -6.56
CA SER A 25 26.47 21.71 -7.72
C SER A 25 26.10 20.28 -8.13
N ASP A 26 26.81 19.25 -7.66
CA ASP A 26 26.61 17.86 -8.13
C ASP A 26 25.83 16.99 -7.11
N SER A 27 25.73 17.42 -5.86
CA SER A 27 25.12 16.60 -4.80
C SER A 27 23.59 16.64 -4.77
N ALA A 28 22.96 17.61 -5.43
CA ALA A 28 21.50 17.70 -5.52
C ALA A 28 20.94 17.03 -6.79
N ALA A 29 21.72 16.98 -7.87
CA ALA A 29 21.31 16.39 -9.15
C ALA A 29 21.52 14.87 -9.19
N VAL A 30 22.48 14.32 -8.45
CA VAL A 30 22.81 12.88 -8.43
C VAL A 30 21.87 12.04 -7.52
N ARG A 31 21.03 12.66 -6.68
CA ARG A 31 20.36 11.92 -5.58
C ARG A 31 18.95 11.40 -5.82
N LYS A 32 18.32 11.69 -6.97
CA LYS A 32 17.00 11.12 -7.29
C LYS A 32 17.06 9.71 -7.87
N ASP A 33 18.18 9.33 -8.48
CA ASP A 33 18.34 8.04 -9.16
C ASP A 33 18.62 6.87 -8.19
N ALA A 34 18.75 7.14 -6.88
CA ALA A 34 19.05 6.14 -5.86
C ALA A 34 17.92 5.93 -4.85
N MET A 35 16.74 6.54 -5.06
CA MET A 35 15.60 6.36 -4.16
C MET A 35 14.79 5.14 -4.57
N VAL A 36 14.57 4.24 -3.62
CA VAL A 36 13.80 3.01 -3.81
C VAL A 36 12.38 3.24 -3.26
N PRO A 37 11.31 2.95 -4.03
CA PRO A 37 9.95 2.98 -3.49
C PRO A 37 9.80 2.03 -2.29
N LEU A 38 9.00 2.41 -1.29
CA LEU A 38 8.76 1.59 -0.09
C LEU A 38 8.41 0.12 -0.43
N PHE A 39 7.56 -0.10 -1.43
CA PHE A 39 7.19 -1.44 -1.86
C PHE A 39 8.37 -2.24 -2.40
N THR A 40 9.18 -1.64 -3.28
CA THR A 40 10.39 -2.25 -3.81
C THR A 40 11.38 -2.55 -2.69
N TRP A 41 11.55 -1.65 -1.73
CA TRP A 41 12.40 -1.90 -0.58
C TRP A 41 11.91 -3.08 0.27
N LEU A 42 10.61 -3.18 0.55
CA LEU A 42 10.01 -4.29 1.28
C LEU A 42 10.13 -5.63 0.55
N SER A 43 10.04 -5.61 -0.78
CA SER A 43 10.13 -6.80 -1.63
C SER A 43 11.58 -7.28 -1.77
N ASP A 44 12.53 -6.36 -1.96
CA ASP A 44 13.92 -6.68 -2.28
C ASP A 44 14.75 -7.00 -1.04
N ASN A 45 14.37 -6.42 0.09
CA ASN A 45 15.02 -6.69 1.36
C ASN A 45 14.17 -7.75 2.08
N ASN A 46 14.81 -8.81 2.58
CA ASN A 46 14.13 -9.82 3.41
C ASN A 46 13.83 -9.22 4.80
N VAL A 47 13.05 -8.14 4.82
CA VAL A 47 12.72 -7.30 5.97
C VAL A 47 12.07 -8.17 7.02
N GLN A 48 12.60 -8.21 8.24
CA GLN A 48 11.95 -8.94 9.32
C GLN A 48 10.80 -8.12 9.91
N VAL A 49 9.87 -8.77 10.60
CA VAL A 49 8.75 -8.09 11.28
C VAL A 49 9.26 -7.00 12.24
N SER A 50 10.39 -7.24 12.94
CA SER A 50 11.03 -6.23 13.79
C SER A 50 11.50 -4.99 13.05
N ASP A 51 11.86 -5.14 11.78
CA ASP A 51 12.34 -4.04 10.94
C ASP A 51 11.14 -3.19 10.46
N ILE A 52 9.96 -3.80 10.30
CA ILE A 52 8.69 -3.09 10.03
C ILE A 52 8.28 -2.25 11.24
N ASP A 53 8.37 -2.79 12.46
CA ASP A 53 8.10 -2.02 13.68
C ASP A 53 9.05 -0.82 13.82
N MET A 54 10.33 -1.04 13.53
CA MET A 54 11.34 0.01 13.53
C MET A 54 11.07 1.07 12.45
N LEU A 55 10.65 0.65 11.26
CA LEU A 55 10.25 1.54 10.17
C LEU A 55 9.06 2.41 10.59
N LEU A 56 7.98 1.83 11.11
CA LEU A 56 6.79 2.56 11.54
C LEU A 56 7.14 3.57 12.64
N LYS A 57 7.97 3.16 13.60
CA LYS A 57 8.48 4.03 14.66
C LYS A 57 9.35 5.17 14.10
N THR A 58 10.19 4.89 13.10
CA THR A 58 11.06 5.91 12.48
C THR A 58 10.24 6.95 11.73
N ILE A 59 9.26 6.51 10.94
CA ILE A 59 8.33 7.38 10.20
C ILE A 59 7.48 8.24 11.15
N SER A 60 7.02 7.65 12.26
CA SER A 60 6.25 8.36 13.29
C SER A 60 7.06 9.49 13.95
N ASN A 61 8.35 9.24 14.22
CA ASN A 61 9.23 10.21 14.90
C ASN A 61 9.80 11.30 13.97
N ALA A 62 9.68 11.15 12.65
CA ALA A 62 10.16 12.13 11.67
C ALA A 62 8.99 12.78 10.93
N PRO A 63 8.28 13.74 11.57
CA PRO A 63 7.28 14.52 10.88
C PRO A 63 7.94 15.33 9.76
N GLU A 64 7.33 15.28 8.57
CA GLU A 64 7.73 16.02 7.35
C GLU A 64 8.82 15.41 6.46
N GLN A 65 9.35 14.23 6.79
CA GLN A 65 10.27 13.53 5.88
C GLN A 65 9.52 12.56 4.96
N THR A 66 9.87 12.59 3.67
CA THR A 66 9.44 11.61 2.64
C THR A 66 10.59 10.72 2.17
N GLU A 67 11.79 10.97 2.70
CA GLU A 67 13.00 10.21 2.46
C GLU A 67 13.47 9.63 3.79
N PHE A 68 13.67 8.32 3.81
CA PHE A 68 14.15 7.59 4.97
C PHE A 68 15.35 6.74 4.58
N VAL A 69 16.33 6.60 5.47
CA VAL A 69 17.49 5.75 5.22
C VAL A 69 17.31 4.46 6.02
N PHE A 70 17.18 3.34 5.32
CA PHE A 70 17.06 2.00 5.90
C PHE A 70 18.07 1.05 5.22
N ASP A 71 18.94 0.43 6.00
CA ASP A 71 19.96 -0.52 5.51
C ASP A 71 20.73 0.01 4.28
N ASP A 72 21.27 1.22 4.41
CA ASP A 72 21.99 1.98 3.37
C ASP A 72 21.16 2.39 2.13
N ASN A 73 19.90 1.97 2.04
CA ASN A 73 18.97 2.38 0.99
C ASN A 73 18.20 3.64 1.39
N ARG A 74 18.04 4.57 0.43
CA ARG A 74 17.14 5.71 0.57
C ARG A 74 15.75 5.28 0.10
N VAL A 75 14.82 5.16 1.03
CA VAL A 75 13.44 4.76 0.77
C VAL A 75 12.55 5.98 0.65
N PHE A 76 11.77 6.03 -0.43
CA PHE A 76 10.74 7.04 -0.62
C PHE A 76 9.42 6.60 0.02
N VAL A 77 8.86 7.46 0.86
CA VAL A 77 7.53 7.32 1.47
C VAL A 77 6.76 8.60 1.16
N SER A 78 5.69 8.51 0.37
CA SER A 78 4.86 9.67 0.04
C SER A 78 4.16 10.25 1.28
N ALA A 79 3.70 11.50 1.20
CA ALA A 79 2.99 12.14 2.30
C ALA A 79 1.72 11.37 2.73
N MET A 80 0.97 10.84 1.75
CA MET A 80 -0.23 10.02 1.98
C MET A 80 0.12 8.67 2.60
N GLN A 81 1.14 7.97 2.09
CA GLN A 81 1.63 6.74 2.74
C GLN A 81 2.02 7.02 4.18
N ARG A 82 2.81 8.07 4.43
CA ARG A 82 3.22 8.46 5.78
C ARG A 82 2.01 8.71 6.69
N GLU A 83 1.04 9.49 6.23
CA GLU A 83 -0.17 9.78 7.01
C GLU A 83 -0.90 8.50 7.41
N ILE A 84 -1.07 7.56 6.48
CA ILE A 84 -1.72 6.29 6.76
C ILE A 84 -0.88 5.42 7.71
N LEU A 85 0.43 5.31 7.45
CA LEU A 85 1.37 4.52 8.26
C LEU A 85 1.42 4.99 9.73
N VAL A 86 1.35 6.31 9.95
CA VAL A 86 1.40 6.90 11.30
C VAL A 86 0.03 6.85 11.99
N SER A 87 -1.04 7.18 11.28
CA SER A 87 -2.38 7.29 11.88
C SER A 87 -3.06 5.93 12.08
N HIS A 88 -2.66 4.92 11.30
CA HIS A 88 -3.30 3.60 11.27
C HIS A 88 -2.26 2.49 11.46
N HIS A 89 -1.56 2.53 12.60
CA HIS A 89 -0.41 1.65 12.86
C HIS A 89 -0.73 0.16 12.72
N GLU A 90 -1.81 -0.33 13.33
CA GLU A 90 -2.14 -1.76 13.32
C GLU A 90 -2.53 -2.27 11.91
N PRO A 91 -3.44 -1.61 11.17
CA PRO A 91 -3.70 -1.95 9.76
C PRO A 91 -2.44 -1.87 8.88
N SER A 92 -1.64 -0.82 9.05
CA SER A 92 -0.40 -0.61 8.29
C SER A 92 0.59 -1.73 8.54
N HIS A 93 0.85 -2.06 9.80
CA HIS A 93 1.73 -3.16 10.18
C HIS A 93 1.26 -4.48 9.55
N TYR A 94 -0.05 -4.76 9.58
CA TYR A 94 -0.60 -5.97 8.95
C TYR A 94 -0.38 -6.01 7.43
N VAL A 95 -0.62 -4.91 6.72
CA VAL A 95 -0.40 -4.81 5.27
C VAL A 95 1.08 -5.01 4.95
N LEU A 96 1.98 -4.29 5.63
CA LEU A 96 3.43 -4.37 5.37
C LEU A 96 4.00 -5.76 5.64
N THR A 97 3.61 -6.39 6.76
CA THR A 97 4.06 -7.77 7.08
C THR A 97 3.51 -8.80 6.11
N SER A 98 2.27 -8.62 5.64
CA SER A 98 1.67 -9.54 4.67
C SER A 98 2.34 -9.42 3.29
N LEU A 99 2.65 -8.20 2.83
CA LEU A 99 3.39 -8.00 1.58
C LEU A 99 4.80 -8.58 1.66
N GLN A 100 5.49 -8.39 2.79
CA GLN A 100 6.81 -8.97 3.05
C GLN A 100 6.80 -10.51 3.01
N SER A 101 5.69 -11.14 3.38
CA SER A 101 5.55 -12.61 3.30
C SER A 101 5.42 -13.15 1.87
N ASN A 102 5.59 -12.30 0.85
CA ASN A 102 5.32 -12.58 -0.56
C ASN A 102 3.88 -13.02 -0.84
N ALA A 103 2.94 -12.58 -0.01
CA ALA A 103 1.52 -12.78 -0.28
C ALA A 103 1.12 -11.98 -1.52
N MET A 104 0.21 -12.55 -2.32
CA MET A 104 -0.37 -11.84 -3.45
C MET A 104 -1.07 -10.56 -2.94
N THR A 105 -0.79 -9.41 -3.55
CA THR A 105 -1.30 -8.10 -3.10
C THR A 105 -2.83 -8.09 -2.98
N GLN A 106 -3.54 -8.82 -3.86
CA GLN A 106 -4.99 -9.02 -3.79
C GLN A 106 -5.46 -9.75 -2.54
N ASP A 107 -4.70 -10.76 -2.08
CA ASP A 107 -5.02 -11.48 -0.85
C ASP A 107 -4.70 -10.61 0.38
N VAL A 108 -3.62 -9.83 0.32
CA VAL A 108 -3.29 -8.88 1.39
C VAL A 108 -4.43 -7.88 1.60
N ILE A 109 -4.90 -7.23 0.53
CA ILE A 109 -5.96 -6.22 0.64
C ILE A 109 -7.29 -6.83 1.12
N LYS A 110 -7.69 -8.00 0.60
CA LYS A 110 -8.90 -8.71 1.05
C LYS A 110 -8.82 -9.05 2.54
N ASN A 111 -7.72 -9.65 2.97
CA ASN A 111 -7.54 -10.09 4.35
C ASN A 111 -7.43 -8.90 5.30
N ALA A 112 -6.76 -7.83 4.88
CA ALA A 112 -6.61 -6.61 5.67
C ALA A 112 -7.97 -5.93 5.87
N ILE A 113 -8.77 -5.75 4.81
CA ILE A 113 -10.12 -5.16 4.91
C ILE A 113 -11.04 -6.05 5.75
N ALA A 114 -11.02 -7.38 5.54
CA ALA A 114 -11.84 -8.30 6.32
C ALA A 114 -11.49 -8.26 7.83
N LYS A 115 -10.20 -8.08 8.17
CA LYS A 115 -9.73 -7.98 9.54
C LYS A 115 -9.99 -6.59 10.16
N PHE A 116 -9.91 -5.54 9.35
CA PHE A 116 -9.99 -4.15 9.76
C PHE A 116 -11.02 -3.37 8.93
N PRO A 117 -12.31 -3.72 9.01
CA PRO A 117 -13.33 -3.19 8.10
C PRO A 117 -13.50 -1.67 8.22
N HIS A 118 -13.34 -1.11 9.42
CA HIS A 118 -13.39 0.34 9.66
C HIS A 118 -12.22 1.12 9.05
N TYR A 119 -11.17 0.42 8.62
CA TYR A 119 -9.97 0.98 8.01
C TYR A 119 -9.87 0.62 6.52
N ALA A 120 -10.97 0.24 5.87
CA ALA A 120 -10.94 -0.18 4.47
C ALA A 120 -10.36 0.91 3.55
N ALA A 121 -10.80 2.17 3.70
CA ALA A 121 -10.28 3.28 2.91
C ALA A 121 -8.75 3.48 3.02
N PRO A 122 -8.16 3.64 4.22
CA PRO A 122 -6.70 3.77 4.34
C PRO A 122 -5.95 2.51 3.89
N ILE A 123 -6.50 1.30 4.06
CA ILE A 123 -5.89 0.07 3.56
C ILE A 123 -5.83 0.07 2.03
N ILE A 124 -6.91 0.47 1.37
CA ILE A 124 -6.98 0.58 -0.10
C ILE A 124 -5.97 1.59 -0.60
N GLN A 125 -5.96 2.80 -0.03
CA GLN A 125 -5.02 3.86 -0.41
C GLN A 125 -3.57 3.42 -0.24
N LEU A 126 -3.23 2.83 0.92
CA LEU A 126 -1.89 2.36 1.20
C LEU A 126 -1.47 1.28 0.19
N THR A 127 -2.29 0.26 -0.03
CA THR A 127 -1.95 -0.84 -0.93
C THR A 127 -1.81 -0.38 -2.38
N LEU A 128 -2.72 0.47 -2.87
CA LEU A 128 -2.67 1.04 -4.22
C LEU A 128 -1.45 1.93 -4.44
N SER A 129 -1.07 2.74 -3.44
CA SER A 129 0.13 3.56 -3.51
C SER A 129 1.43 2.74 -3.61
N MET A 130 1.39 1.47 -3.16
CA MET A 130 2.53 0.55 -3.19
C MET A 130 2.58 -0.30 -4.45
N ALA A 131 1.42 -0.66 -5.00
CA ALA A 131 1.30 -1.49 -6.20
C ALA A 131 0.36 -0.86 -7.24
N PRO A 132 0.68 0.33 -7.77
CA PRO A 132 -0.21 1.06 -8.68
C PRO A 132 -0.46 0.29 -9.99
N SER A 133 0.51 -0.48 -10.47
CA SER A 133 0.36 -1.31 -11.68
C SER A 133 -0.70 -2.42 -11.55
N ASP A 134 -1.12 -2.74 -10.33
CA ASP A 134 -2.11 -3.78 -10.03
C ASP A 134 -3.46 -3.17 -9.62
N ALA A 135 -3.64 -1.86 -9.81
CA ALA A 135 -4.74 -1.10 -9.24
C ALA A 135 -6.12 -1.70 -9.53
N ARG A 136 -6.39 -2.05 -10.79
CA ARG A 136 -7.67 -2.65 -11.18
C ARG A 136 -7.98 -3.93 -10.39
N ASN A 137 -6.99 -4.82 -10.27
CA ASN A 137 -7.15 -6.07 -9.53
C ASN A 137 -7.40 -5.80 -8.05
N LEU A 138 -6.74 -4.80 -7.48
CA LEU A 138 -6.93 -4.39 -6.09
C LEU A 138 -8.30 -3.77 -5.83
N LEU A 139 -8.86 -3.03 -6.78
CA LEU A 139 -10.25 -2.52 -6.69
C LEU A 139 -11.27 -3.64 -6.68
N VAL A 140 -11.16 -4.59 -7.62
CA VAL A 140 -12.02 -5.77 -7.65
C VAL A 140 -11.88 -6.54 -6.34
N ALA A 141 -10.66 -6.85 -5.91
CA ALA A 141 -10.40 -7.57 -4.67
C ALA A 141 -10.98 -6.85 -3.43
N SER A 142 -10.88 -5.52 -3.37
CA SER A 142 -11.49 -4.73 -2.29
C SER A 142 -13.00 -4.84 -2.29
N SER A 143 -13.63 -4.73 -3.45
CA SER A 143 -15.10 -4.81 -3.58
C SER A 143 -15.66 -6.21 -3.22
N MET A 144 -14.89 -7.27 -3.49
CA MET A 144 -15.28 -8.64 -3.16
C MET A 144 -15.39 -8.91 -1.66
N THR A 145 -14.85 -8.02 -0.81
CA THR A 145 -14.99 -8.15 0.64
C THR A 145 -16.39 -7.83 1.15
N GLY A 146 -17.19 -7.10 0.36
CA GLY A 146 -18.51 -6.60 0.77
C GLY A 146 -18.48 -5.49 1.82
N VAL A 147 -17.29 -5.04 2.26
CA VAL A 147 -17.11 -3.93 3.22
C VAL A 147 -17.14 -2.58 2.51
N VAL A 148 -16.62 -2.53 1.29
CA VAL A 148 -16.63 -1.36 0.41
C VAL A 148 -17.19 -1.76 -0.95
N SER A 149 -17.91 -0.84 -1.58
CA SER A 149 -18.32 -0.94 -2.97
C SER A 149 -17.13 -0.72 -3.91
N TYR A 150 -17.28 -1.11 -5.18
CA TYR A 150 -16.27 -0.81 -6.20
C TYR A 150 -16.12 0.71 -6.41
N GLU A 151 -17.22 1.46 -6.33
CA GLU A 151 -17.21 2.92 -6.50
C GLU A 151 -16.43 3.60 -5.37
N GLU A 152 -16.67 3.22 -4.11
CA GLU A 152 -15.88 3.70 -2.97
C GLU A 152 -14.40 3.33 -3.11
N ALA A 153 -14.09 2.10 -3.54
CA ALA A 153 -12.71 1.68 -3.78
C ALA A 153 -12.05 2.51 -4.89
N LEU A 154 -12.77 2.81 -5.97
CA LEU A 154 -12.30 3.66 -7.07
C LEU A 154 -12.01 5.09 -6.59
N GLU A 155 -12.87 5.67 -5.75
CA GLU A 155 -12.60 6.97 -5.12
C GLU A 155 -11.30 6.94 -4.31
N GLN A 156 -11.06 5.87 -3.55
CA GLN A 156 -9.81 5.69 -2.81
C GLN A 156 -8.60 5.53 -3.74
N ALA A 157 -8.77 4.92 -4.91
CA ALA A 157 -7.72 4.81 -5.93
C ALA A 157 -7.27 6.18 -6.44
N ILE A 158 -8.24 7.04 -6.74
CA ILE A 158 -8.00 8.39 -7.23
C ILE A 158 -7.28 9.21 -6.15
N LEU A 159 -7.71 9.08 -4.88
CA LEU A 159 -7.01 9.69 -3.73
C LEU A 159 -5.61 9.15 -3.53
N ALA A 160 -5.37 7.88 -3.86
CA ALA A 160 -4.05 7.26 -3.84
C ALA A 160 -3.15 7.70 -5.02
N GLY A 161 -3.68 8.49 -5.97
CA GLY A 161 -2.95 8.97 -7.13
C GLY A 161 -2.93 8.00 -8.32
N VAL A 162 -3.79 6.98 -8.33
CA VAL A 162 -3.97 6.09 -9.49
C VAL A 162 -4.58 6.90 -10.64
N ASP A 163 -4.02 6.76 -11.85
CA ASP A 163 -4.59 7.40 -13.04
C ASP A 163 -5.98 6.80 -13.32
N PRO A 164 -7.05 7.60 -13.38
CA PRO A 164 -8.39 7.11 -13.66
C PRO A 164 -8.49 6.29 -14.94
N SER A 165 -7.64 6.55 -15.95
CA SER A 165 -7.62 5.78 -17.20
C SER A 165 -7.09 4.34 -17.04
N GLU A 166 -6.32 4.04 -15.99
CA GLU A 166 -5.82 2.70 -15.68
C GLU A 166 -6.88 1.82 -15.00
N VAL A 167 -7.91 2.44 -14.43
CA VAL A 167 -9.00 1.77 -13.70
C VAL A 167 -10.38 1.98 -14.36
N SER A 168 -10.45 2.80 -15.41
CA SER A 168 -11.64 3.05 -16.21
C SER A 168 -11.69 2.09 -17.40
N GLU A 169 -12.30 0.92 -17.22
CA GLU A 169 -12.98 0.23 -18.32
C GLU A 169 -14.47 0.48 -18.22
N ALA A 170 -14.96 1.40 -19.06
CA ALA A 170 -16.34 1.51 -19.54
C ALA A 170 -17.46 1.41 -18.49
N THR A 171 -17.75 2.54 -17.83
CA THR A 171 -19.15 2.95 -17.53
C THR A 171 -19.91 3.29 -18.84
N ALA A 172 -19.67 2.51 -19.90
CA ALA A 172 -20.18 2.68 -21.26
C ALA A 172 -20.75 1.38 -21.84
N SER A 173 -21.07 0.41 -20.98
CA SER A 173 -22.11 -0.57 -21.29
C SER A 173 -23.16 -0.44 -20.21
N GLY A 174 -24.21 0.33 -20.50
CA GLY A 174 -25.50 0.23 -19.82
C GLY A 174 -26.15 -1.14 -20.08
N LYS A 175 -25.43 -2.22 -19.77
CA LYS A 175 -25.99 -3.55 -19.58
C LYS A 175 -26.26 -3.67 -18.09
N ASN A 176 -27.47 -3.28 -17.74
CA ASN A 176 -28.24 -4.00 -16.75
C ASN A 176 -28.09 -5.51 -16.99
N ASP A 177 -28.11 -6.28 -15.90
CA ASP A 177 -28.11 -7.75 -15.85
C ASP A 177 -26.78 -8.42 -15.50
N VAL A 178 -26.06 -7.88 -14.51
CA VAL A 178 -25.53 -8.79 -13.49
C VAL A 178 -26.41 -8.62 -12.27
N GLU A 179 -27.49 -9.40 -12.22
CA GLU A 179 -28.14 -9.71 -10.96
C GLU A 179 -27.09 -10.45 -10.13
N VAL A 180 -26.28 -9.68 -9.38
CA VAL A 180 -25.48 -10.24 -8.29
C VAL A 180 -26.50 -10.65 -7.25
N SER A 181 -27.04 -11.86 -7.40
CA SER A 181 -27.70 -12.56 -6.31
C SER A 181 -26.62 -12.78 -5.25
N VAL A 182 -26.50 -11.81 -4.35
CA VAL A 182 -25.69 -11.90 -3.15
C VAL A 182 -26.36 -12.97 -2.28
N LEU A 183 -25.99 -14.23 -2.51
CA LEU A 183 -26.30 -15.27 -1.54
C LEU A 183 -25.36 -15.00 -0.35
N PRO A 184 -25.88 -14.66 0.85
CA PRO A 184 -25.04 -14.52 2.03
C PRO A 184 -24.26 -15.82 2.22
N LEU A 185 -22.96 -15.70 2.54
CA LEU A 185 -22.09 -16.84 2.83
C LEU A 185 -22.78 -17.75 3.85
N GLY A 186 -23.37 -18.86 3.37
CA GLY A 186 -24.20 -19.75 4.17
C GLY A 186 -25.35 -20.44 3.41
N ALA A 187 -25.77 -19.95 2.24
CA ALA A 187 -26.78 -20.64 1.43
C ALA A 187 -26.15 -21.82 0.67
N GLN A 188 -26.37 -23.05 1.17
CA GLN A 188 -26.05 -24.26 0.42
C GLN A 188 -27.02 -24.39 -0.76
N ILE A 189 -26.54 -24.10 -1.98
CA ILE A 189 -27.27 -24.45 -3.20
C ILE A 189 -27.35 -25.98 -3.25
N THR A 190 -28.54 -26.53 -3.10
CA THR A 190 -28.73 -27.98 -3.18
C THR A 190 -28.72 -28.42 -4.64
N ARG A 191 -28.15 -29.60 -4.91
CA ARG A 191 -27.90 -30.16 -6.26
C ARG A 191 -29.14 -30.24 -7.17
N GLU A 192 -30.34 -30.06 -6.61
CA GLU A 192 -31.61 -30.07 -7.35
C GLU A 192 -31.89 -28.73 -8.06
N GLU A 193 -31.45 -27.58 -7.53
CA GLU A 193 -31.67 -26.27 -8.17
C GLU A 193 -30.81 -26.03 -9.43
N LEU A 194 -29.70 -26.76 -9.56
CA LEU A 194 -28.78 -26.67 -10.71
C LEU A 194 -29.33 -27.33 -11.99
N LYS A 195 -30.41 -28.12 -11.92
CA LYS A 195 -30.97 -28.78 -13.11
C LYS A 195 -31.96 -27.90 -13.88
N ASP A 196 -32.69 -27.03 -13.22
CA ASP A 196 -33.72 -26.21 -13.88
C ASP A 196 -33.14 -25.02 -14.64
N THR A 197 -31.95 -24.54 -14.26
CA THR A 197 -31.27 -23.44 -14.97
C THR A 197 -30.52 -23.88 -16.23
N LEU A 198 -30.23 -25.17 -16.39
CA LEU A 198 -29.44 -25.71 -17.52
C LEU A 198 -30.28 -26.29 -18.66
N LEU A 199 -31.61 -26.28 -18.56
CA LEU A 199 -32.51 -26.84 -19.58
C LEU A 199 -33.41 -25.80 -20.29
N SER A 200 -33.21 -24.49 -20.07
CA SER A 200 -33.98 -23.44 -20.76
C SER A 200 -33.19 -22.59 -21.76
N ASN A 201 -31.98 -22.99 -22.16
CA ASN A 201 -31.29 -22.44 -23.33
C ASN A 201 -31.32 -23.42 -24.51
#